data_AF-A0A820JYX9-F1
#
_entry.id   AF-A0A820JYX9-F1
#
_cell.length_a   1.000
_cell.length_b   1.000
_cell.length_c   1.000
_cell.angle_alpha   90.00
_cell.angle_beta   90.00
_cell.angle_gamma   90.00
#
_symmetry.space_group_name_H-M   'P 1'
#
loop_
_entity.id
_entity.type
_entity.pdbx_description
1 polymer ?
#
loop_
_entity_poly.entity_id
_entity_poly.type
_entity_poly.pdbx_seq_one_letter_code
_entity_poly.pdbx_strand_id
1 'polypeptide(L)'
;YVPTESQCRQYKSKISLKECQRCYQNINKTYRYNENNEPLKACTSFVFDRTYYESTLVEEWSMVCNRLSFKTLSQTIFFSGYMIGSLVFGVLSDRFGRRPILGISFFIITLASFLCAYGPQEDLGFDISYALFVFGRFLLACASRGVALTAFVIGVEIVGPAQRVFSGIVIEYFFAFGY
;
A
#
# COMPACT_ATOMS: atom_id res chain seq x y z
N TYR A 1 -7.52 15.48 -24.54
CA TYR A 1 -6.32 16.26 -24.20
C TYR A 1 -5.14 15.72 -25.00
N VAL A 2 -4.57 16.52 -25.89
CA VAL A 2 -3.36 16.17 -26.65
C VAL A 2 -2.17 16.45 -25.75
N PRO A 3 -1.34 15.46 -25.38
CA PRO A 3 -0.21 15.69 -24.49
C PRO A 3 0.90 16.44 -25.23
N THR A 4 1.47 17.45 -24.57
CA THR A 4 2.71 18.12 -24.97
C THR A 4 3.90 17.14 -24.91
N GLU A 5 4.94 17.35 -25.73
CA GLU A 5 6.11 16.47 -25.95
C GLU A 5 6.84 15.95 -24.69
N SER A 6 6.56 16.49 -23.50
CA SER A 6 7.23 16.14 -22.24
C SER A 6 6.43 15.24 -21.29
N GLN A 7 5.22 14.81 -21.67
CA GLN A 7 4.30 14.10 -20.79
C GLN A 7 4.19 12.59 -21.08
N CYS A 8 4.48 11.74 -20.09
CA CYS A 8 4.49 10.27 -20.23
C CYS A 8 3.26 9.59 -19.59
N ARG A 9 2.65 8.59 -20.24
CA ARG A 9 1.54 7.80 -19.66
C ARG A 9 2.03 6.57 -18.90
N GLN A 10 1.50 6.32 -17.69
CA GLN A 10 1.93 5.19 -16.84
C GLN A 10 1.23 3.84 -17.16
N TYR A 11 -0.02 3.84 -17.65
CA TYR A 11 -0.90 2.65 -17.63
C TYR A 11 -1.61 2.27 -18.95
N LYS A 12 -1.03 2.54 -20.13
CA LYS A 12 -1.51 1.90 -21.38
C LYS A 12 -0.43 1.09 -22.08
N SER A 13 -0.59 -0.24 -22.02
CA SER A 13 -0.10 -1.18 -23.01
C SER A 13 -0.71 -0.82 -24.37
N LYS A 14 0.14 -0.57 -25.37
CA LYS A 14 -0.18 -0.15 -26.75
C LYS A 14 -0.58 1.33 -26.94
N ILE A 15 0.39 2.24 -26.98
CA ILE A 15 0.35 3.45 -27.81
C ILE A 15 1.80 3.80 -28.20
N SER A 16 2.01 4.02 -29.51
CA SER A 16 3.18 4.58 -30.20
C SER A 16 4.28 5.18 -29.32
N LEU A 17 5.29 4.36 -29.02
CA LEU A 17 6.59 4.73 -28.45
C LEU A 17 7.42 5.52 -29.49
N LYS A 18 7.19 6.82 -29.67
CA LYS A 18 8.11 7.64 -30.48
C LYS A 18 8.92 8.67 -29.70
N GLU A 19 8.47 9.13 -28.53
CA GLU A 19 9.18 10.20 -27.82
C GLU A 19 9.38 10.00 -26.31
N CYS A 20 8.64 9.09 -25.65
CA CYS A 20 8.64 9.01 -24.19
C CYS A 20 9.04 7.61 -23.70
N GLN A 21 10.34 7.42 -23.42
CA GLN A 21 10.86 6.13 -22.96
C GLN A 21 10.61 5.95 -21.46
N ARG A 22 10.01 4.80 -21.10
CA ARG A 22 9.79 4.32 -19.73
C ARG A 22 11.02 4.52 -18.85
N CYS A 23 10.76 4.95 -17.62
CA CYS A 23 11.64 4.92 -16.45
C CYS A 23 12.75 3.87 -16.49
N TYR A 24 13.92 4.23 -17.02
CA TYR A 24 15.06 3.31 -17.08
C TYR A 24 15.88 3.41 -15.79
N GLN A 25 16.06 2.28 -15.11
CA GLN A 25 17.08 2.16 -14.07
C GLN A 25 18.43 1.85 -14.73
N ASN A 26 19.48 2.56 -14.29
CA ASN A 26 20.84 2.48 -14.79
C ASN A 26 21.37 1.03 -14.83
N ILE A 27 21.68 0.54 -16.03
CA ILE A 27 22.76 -0.45 -16.24
C ILE A 27 23.53 0.00 -17.48
N ASN A 28 24.71 0.59 -17.25
CA ASN A 28 25.72 1.05 -18.22
C ASN A 28 25.29 2.14 -19.22
N LYS A 29 25.91 3.32 -19.09
CA LYS A 29 25.75 4.52 -19.94
C LYS A 29 25.98 4.23 -21.43
N THR A 30 24.96 3.74 -22.11
CA THR A 30 24.79 3.89 -23.56
C THR A 30 23.65 4.87 -23.74
N TYR A 31 23.98 6.09 -24.19
CA TYR A 31 22.98 7.07 -24.58
C TYR A 31 22.20 6.47 -25.75
N ARG A 32 20.99 5.97 -25.50
CA ARG A 32 20.08 5.60 -26.60
C ARG A 32 19.60 6.89 -27.24
N TYR A 33 19.81 6.99 -28.54
CA TYR A 33 19.26 8.07 -29.33
C TYR A 33 17.92 7.62 -29.93
N ASN A 34 17.03 8.56 -30.25
CA ASN A 34 15.85 8.25 -31.06
C ASN A 34 16.25 7.88 -32.50
N GLU A 35 15.28 7.54 -33.35
CA GLU A 35 15.52 7.25 -34.79
C GLU A 35 16.22 8.43 -35.51
N ASN A 36 16.22 9.63 -34.91
CA ASN A 36 16.82 10.85 -35.42
C ASN A 36 18.17 11.22 -34.76
N ASN A 37 18.80 10.32 -34.00
CA ASN A 37 20.06 10.58 -33.29
C ASN A 37 20.01 11.71 -32.24
N GLU A 38 18.85 12.00 -31.67
CA GLU A 38 18.69 12.94 -30.55
C GLU A 38 18.73 12.21 -29.21
N PRO A 39 19.38 12.79 -28.17
CA PRO A 39 19.42 12.17 -26.86
C PRO A 39 18.00 12.10 -26.29
N LEU A 40 17.57 10.89 -25.92
CA LEU A 40 16.28 10.67 -25.26
C LEU A 40 16.18 11.53 -23.99
N LYS A 41 15.19 12.42 -23.94
CA LYS A 41 14.93 13.28 -22.78
C LYS A 41 14.22 12.49 -21.69
N ALA A 42 14.62 12.73 -20.44
CA ALA A 42 13.90 12.21 -19.29
C ALA A 42 12.53 12.87 -19.17
N CYS A 43 11.51 12.09 -18.83
CA CYS A 43 10.13 12.57 -18.69
C CYS A 43 10.03 13.47 -17.46
N THR A 44 9.63 14.73 -17.66
CA THR A 44 9.48 15.71 -16.57
C THR A 44 8.11 15.64 -15.91
N SER A 45 7.10 15.09 -16.58
CA SER A 45 5.77 14.90 -15.99
C SER A 45 5.11 13.61 -16.48
N PHE A 46 4.31 13.00 -15.61
CA PHE A 46 3.56 11.79 -15.90
C PHE A 46 2.07 12.11 -15.90
N VAL A 47 1.36 11.66 -16.93
CA VAL A 47 -0.10 11.74 -17.04
C VAL A 47 -0.66 10.41 -16.59
N PHE A 48 -1.37 10.43 -15.47
CA PHE A 48 -2.06 9.29 -14.91
C PHE A 48 -3.48 9.22 -15.46
N ASP A 49 -3.97 7.99 -15.64
CA ASP A 49 -5.34 7.78 -16.13
C ASP A 49 -6.31 7.87 -14.94
N ARG A 50 -7.10 8.95 -14.90
CA ARG A 50 -8.04 9.25 -13.80
C ARG A 50 -9.43 8.66 -13.98
N THR A 51 -9.60 7.73 -14.91
CA THR A 51 -10.91 7.14 -15.23
C THR A 51 -11.55 6.42 -14.02
N TYR A 52 -10.74 5.90 -13.08
CA TYR A 52 -11.20 5.15 -11.90
C TYR A 52 -10.91 5.81 -10.55
N TYR A 53 -9.89 6.67 -10.48
CA TYR A 53 -9.46 7.32 -9.25
C TYR A 53 -9.13 8.78 -9.54
N GLU A 54 -9.65 9.71 -8.74
CA GLU A 54 -9.40 11.15 -8.90
C GLU A 54 -7.94 11.52 -8.60
N SER A 55 -7.38 10.94 -7.55
CA SER A 55 -5.97 11.08 -7.16
C SER A 55 -5.53 9.83 -6.40
N THR A 56 -4.26 9.45 -6.58
CA THR A 56 -3.63 8.38 -5.80
C THR A 56 -2.36 8.89 -5.15
N LEU A 57 -1.98 8.32 -4.01
CA LEU A 57 -0.75 8.68 -3.29
C LEU A 57 0.52 8.48 -4.17
N VAL A 58 0.44 7.60 -5.18
CA VAL A 58 1.50 7.36 -6.18
C VAL A 58 1.59 8.51 -7.20
N GLU A 59 0.45 9.09 -7.57
CA GLU A 59 0.35 10.26 -8.45
C GLU A 59 0.77 11.54 -7.71
N GLU A 60 0.25 11.75 -6.51
CA GLU A 60 0.52 12.94 -5.69
C GLU A 60 2.00 13.11 -5.34
N TRP A 61 2.67 12.01 -5.00
CA TRP A 61 4.10 12.03 -4.67
C TRP A 61 5.01 11.71 -5.86
N SER A 62 4.46 11.65 -7.07
CA SER A 62 5.16 11.31 -8.31
C SER A 62 6.11 10.12 -8.12
N MET A 63 5.59 9.03 -7.52
CA MET A 63 6.36 7.83 -7.20
C MET A 63 6.60 6.96 -8.44
N VAL A 64 7.23 7.56 -9.46
CA VAL A 64 7.56 6.96 -10.75
C VAL A 64 9.07 6.78 -10.87
N CYS A 65 9.51 5.84 -11.68
CA CYS A 65 10.93 5.57 -11.97
C CYS A 65 11.79 5.25 -10.72
N ASN A 66 12.65 6.17 -10.30
CA ASN A 66 13.53 6.00 -9.13
C ASN A 66 12.73 5.91 -7.82
N ARG A 67 11.51 6.44 -7.79
CA ARG A 67 10.66 6.40 -6.60
C ARG A 67 9.72 5.19 -6.53
N LEU A 68 9.80 4.28 -7.50
CA LEU A 68 9.02 3.03 -7.49
C LEU A 68 9.41 2.12 -6.30
N SER A 69 10.66 2.20 -5.86
CA SER A 69 11.16 1.46 -4.70
C SER A 69 10.42 1.85 -3.43
N PHE A 70 10.02 3.11 -3.24
CA PHE A 70 9.25 3.55 -2.07
C PHE A 70 7.86 2.91 -2.03
N LYS A 71 7.17 2.81 -3.18
CA LYS A 71 5.91 2.05 -3.26
C LYS A 71 6.10 0.60 -2.80
N THR A 72 7.11 -0.08 -3.35
CA THR A 72 7.39 -1.49 -3.00
C THR A 72 7.78 -1.64 -1.54
N LEU A 73 8.62 -0.74 -1.01
CA LEU A 73 9.03 -0.72 0.40
C LEU A 73 7.83 -0.55 1.33
N SER A 74 6.92 0.39 1.04
CA SER A 74 5.71 0.58 1.84
C SER A 74 4.85 -0.69 1.90
N GLN A 75 4.76 -1.44 0.80
CA GLN A 75 4.00 -2.67 0.73
C GLN A 75 4.69 -3.82 1.48
N THR A 76 6.01 -3.94 1.36
CA THR A 76 6.79 -4.91 2.13
C THR A 76 6.69 -4.66 3.63
N ILE A 77 6.75 -3.39 4.06
CA ILE A 77 6.61 -3.00 5.46
C ILE A 77 5.20 -3.27 5.98
N PHE A 78 4.18 -3.06 5.14
CA PHE A 78 2.82 -3.45 5.48
C PHE A 78 2.72 -4.96 5.76
N PHE A 79 3.27 -5.81 4.87
CA PHE A 79 3.24 -7.25 5.08
C PHE A 79 4.13 -7.73 6.24
N SER A 80 5.25 -7.06 6.51
CA SER A 80 6.05 -7.39 7.70
C SER A 80 5.30 -7.06 9.00
N GLY A 81 4.60 -5.92 9.04
CA GLY A 81 3.69 -5.58 10.14
C GLY A 81 2.55 -6.58 10.29
N TYR A 82 1.99 -7.05 9.18
CA TYR A 82 0.98 -8.11 9.14
C TYR A 82 1.45 -9.41 9.80
N MET A 83 2.68 -9.84 9.48
CA MET A 83 3.30 -11.03 10.05
C MET A 83 3.55 -10.85 11.55
N ILE A 84 4.18 -9.75 11.95
CA ILE A 84 4.48 -9.45 13.36
C ILE A 84 3.19 -9.35 14.17
N GLY A 85 2.16 -8.70 13.63
CA GLY A 85 0.86 -8.56 14.29
C GLY A 85 0.18 -9.89 14.55
N SER A 86 0.25 -10.83 13.60
CA SER A 86 -0.31 -12.16 13.79
C SER A 86 0.30 -12.91 14.98
N LEU A 87 1.61 -12.75 15.23
CA LEU A 87 2.31 -13.38 16.35
C LEU A 87 2.02 -12.65 17.67
N VAL A 88 2.19 -11.32 17.68
CA VAL A 88 2.09 -10.52 18.90
C VAL A 88 0.65 -10.51 19.42
N PHE A 89 -0.33 -10.14 18.58
CA PHE A 89 -1.71 -10.06 19.02
C PHE A 89 -2.34 -11.42 19.30
N GLY A 90 -1.87 -12.49 18.65
CA GLY A 90 -2.27 -13.86 19.02
C GLY A 90 -1.88 -14.19 20.46
N VAL A 91 -0.59 -14.03 20.79
CA VAL A 91 -0.09 -14.29 22.16
C VAL A 91 -0.73 -13.35 23.19
N LEU A 92 -0.91 -12.07 22.85
CA LEU A 92 -1.54 -11.10 23.75
C LEU A 92 -3.01 -11.47 24.01
N SER A 93 -3.75 -11.86 22.97
CA SER A 93 -5.15 -12.27 23.08
C SER A 93 -5.32 -13.48 24.00
N ASP A 94 -4.42 -14.45 23.90
CA ASP A 94 -4.47 -15.65 24.73
C ASP A 94 -4.09 -15.36 26.19
N ARG A 95 -3.22 -14.37 26.45
CA ARG A 95 -2.76 -14.04 27.81
C ARG A 95 -3.64 -13.04 28.55
N PHE A 96 -4.10 -11.98 27.88
CA PHE A 96 -4.87 -10.88 28.49
C PHE A 96 -6.38 -11.00 28.26
N GLY A 97 -6.80 -12.02 27.50
CA GLY A 97 -8.17 -12.24 27.11
C GLY A 97 -8.52 -11.53 25.80
N ARG A 98 -9.46 -12.13 25.05
CA ARG A 98 -9.76 -11.77 23.66
C ARG A 98 -10.51 -10.44 23.52
N ARG A 99 -11.48 -10.16 24.39
CA ARG A 99 -12.30 -8.93 24.36
C ARG A 99 -11.51 -7.64 24.57
N PRO A 100 -10.65 -7.49 25.61
CA PRO A 100 -9.88 -6.26 25.81
C PRO A 100 -8.85 -6.06 24.70
N ILE A 101 -8.19 -7.13 24.23
CA ILE A 101 -7.22 -7.05 23.13
C ILE A 101 -7.88 -6.62 21.82
N LEU A 102 -9.10 -7.07 21.53
CA LEU A 102 -9.87 -6.54 20.40
C LEU A 102 -10.09 -5.03 20.50
N GLY A 103 -10.52 -4.53 21.67
CA GLY A 103 -10.73 -3.09 21.87
C GLY A 103 -9.46 -2.27 21.67
N ILE A 104 -8.34 -2.72 22.24
CA ILE A 104 -7.02 -2.09 22.05
C ILE A 104 -6.62 -2.09 20.58
N SER A 105 -6.86 -3.19 19.87
CA SER A 105 -6.52 -3.30 18.44
C SER A 105 -7.33 -2.31 17.60
N PHE A 106 -8.64 -2.16 17.85
CA PHE A 106 -9.46 -1.14 17.17
C PHE A 106 -9.00 0.29 17.46
N PHE A 107 -8.58 0.56 18.70
CA PHE A 107 -8.01 1.85 19.06
C PHE A 107 -6.72 2.14 18.28
N ILE A 108 -5.81 1.16 18.19
CA ILE A 108 -4.57 1.28 17.42
C ILE A 108 -4.87 1.47 15.93
N ILE A 109 -5.82 0.72 15.35
CA ILE A 109 -6.26 0.89 13.96
C ILE A 109 -6.73 2.32 13.71
N THR A 110 -7.56 2.85 14.61
CA THR A 110 -8.10 4.21 14.50
C THR A 110 -6.97 5.23 14.49
N LEU A 111 -6.10 5.18 15.50
CA LEU A 111 -4.94 6.08 15.60
C LEU A 111 -3.99 5.97 14.40
N ALA A 112 -3.71 4.75 13.95
CA ALA A 112 -2.87 4.50 12.79
C ALA A 112 -3.50 5.01 11.48
N SER A 113 -4.83 4.93 11.37
CA SER A 113 -5.58 5.49 10.23
C SER A 113 -5.50 7.01 10.21
N PHE A 114 -5.64 7.66 11.37
CA PHE A 114 -5.41 9.11 11.51
C PHE A 114 -3.99 9.48 11.09
N LEU A 115 -2.98 8.73 11.54
CA LEU A 115 -1.58 8.95 11.13
C LEU A 115 -1.38 8.77 9.62
N CYS A 116 -2.05 7.82 8.98
CA CYS A 116 -1.95 7.64 7.53
C CYS A 116 -2.66 8.75 6.75
N ALA A 117 -3.79 9.25 7.27
CA ALA A 117 -4.60 10.29 6.62
C ALA A 117 -3.97 11.69 6.75
N TYR A 118 -3.45 12.01 7.93
CA TYR A 118 -2.87 13.33 8.25
C TYR A 118 -1.34 13.35 8.24
N GLY A 119 -0.68 12.21 8.05
CA GLY A 119 0.78 12.10 7.93
C GLY A 119 1.37 12.81 6.71
N PRO A 120 0.67 12.89 5.55
CA PRO A 120 1.03 13.78 4.45
C PRO A 120 0.81 15.24 4.85
N GLN A 121 1.73 15.84 5.59
CA GLN A 121 1.75 17.29 5.79
C GLN A 121 2.75 17.89 4.82
N GLU A 122 2.33 18.89 4.05
CA GLU A 122 3.20 19.58 3.08
C GLU A 122 4.34 20.34 3.78
N ASP A 123 4.14 20.73 5.05
CA ASP A 123 5.09 21.52 5.84
C ASP A 123 6.27 20.71 6.41
N LEU A 124 6.14 19.38 6.55
CA LEU A 124 7.14 18.55 7.26
C LEU A 124 8.26 17.98 6.37
N GLY A 125 8.16 18.17 5.05
CA GLY A 125 9.11 17.62 4.09
C GLY A 125 8.88 16.13 3.76
N PHE A 126 9.26 15.74 2.54
CA PHE A 126 8.93 14.43 1.95
C PHE A 126 9.37 13.23 2.79
N ASP A 127 10.59 13.26 3.35
CA ASP A 127 11.17 12.12 4.05
C ASP A 127 10.43 11.80 5.36
N ILE A 128 10.04 12.84 6.10
CA ILE A 128 9.34 12.70 7.38
C ILE A 128 7.87 12.28 7.12
N SER A 129 7.20 12.91 6.16
CA SER A 129 5.83 12.55 5.78
C SER A 129 5.74 11.10 5.27
N TYR A 130 6.74 10.65 4.50
CA TYR A 130 6.84 9.25 4.06
C TYR A 130 7.08 8.30 5.25
N ALA A 131 7.99 8.65 6.17
CA ALA A 131 8.26 7.81 7.34
C ALA A 131 7.02 7.64 8.24
N LEU A 132 6.28 8.72 8.50
CA LEU A 132 5.03 8.69 9.28
C LEU A 132 3.96 7.84 8.59
N PHE A 133 3.81 7.99 7.28
CA PHE A 133 2.88 7.19 6.49
C PHE A 133 3.22 5.69 6.55
N VAL A 134 4.49 5.34 6.35
CA VAL A 134 4.96 3.94 6.39
C VAL A 134 4.83 3.35 7.80
N PHE A 135 5.12 4.12 8.83
CA PHE A 135 4.95 3.70 10.22
C PHE A 135 3.47 3.50 10.57
N GLY A 136 2.59 4.41 10.14
CA GLY A 136 1.15 4.26 10.28
C GLY A 136 0.63 3.00 9.57
N ARG A 137 1.09 2.74 8.33
CA ARG A 137 0.78 1.52 7.57
C ARG A 137 1.21 0.26 8.30
N PHE A 138 2.40 0.26 8.92
CA PHE A 138 2.89 -0.85 9.71
C PHE A 138 1.99 -1.16 10.92
N LEU A 139 1.65 -0.12 11.70
CA LEU A 139 0.77 -0.27 12.86
C LEU A 139 -0.64 -0.72 12.46
N LEU A 140 -1.17 -0.15 11.38
CA LEU A 140 -2.46 -0.53 10.81
C LEU A 140 -2.48 -2.00 10.38
N ALA A 141 -1.44 -2.47 9.69
CA ALA A 141 -1.31 -3.87 9.28
C ALA A 141 -1.23 -4.81 10.49
N CYS A 142 -0.44 -4.44 11.49
CA CYS A 142 -0.23 -5.22 12.71
C CYS A 142 -1.55 -5.38 13.48
N ALA A 143 -2.25 -4.27 13.75
CA ALA A 143 -3.49 -4.28 14.52
C ALA A 143 -4.66 -4.89 13.73
N SER A 144 -4.79 -4.62 12.43
CA SER A 144 -5.84 -5.24 11.59
C SER A 144 -5.71 -6.76 11.55
N ARG A 145 -4.49 -7.30 11.46
CA ARG A 145 -4.30 -8.74 11.56
C ARG A 145 -4.59 -9.31 12.94
N GLY A 146 -4.22 -8.58 13.98
CA GLY A 146 -4.57 -8.93 15.35
C GLY A 146 -6.08 -9.05 15.55
N VAL A 147 -6.85 -8.08 15.03
CA VAL A 147 -8.32 -8.13 15.04
C VAL A 147 -8.84 -9.34 14.28
N ALA A 148 -8.38 -9.57 13.05
CA ALA A 148 -8.86 -10.68 12.24
C ALA A 148 -8.62 -12.04 12.94
N LEU A 149 -7.43 -12.24 13.49
CA LEU A 149 -7.10 -13.47 14.21
C LEU A 149 -7.94 -13.62 15.48
N THR A 150 -8.03 -12.58 16.30
CA THR A 150 -8.79 -12.62 17.56
C THR A 150 -10.30 -12.81 17.32
N ALA A 151 -10.85 -12.16 16.30
CA ALA A 151 -12.24 -12.31 15.89
C ALA A 151 -12.54 -13.73 15.38
N PHE A 152 -11.63 -14.30 14.58
CA PHE A 152 -11.71 -15.69 14.16
C PHE A 152 -11.78 -16.63 15.35
N VAL A 153 -10.87 -16.49 16.31
CA VAL A 153 -10.86 -17.41 17.44
C VAL A 153 -12.09 -17.26 18.34
N ILE A 154 -12.60 -16.03 18.53
CA ILE A 154 -13.87 -15.80 19.25
C ILE A 154 -15.04 -16.47 18.51
N GLY A 155 -15.12 -16.33 17.19
CA GLY A 155 -16.18 -16.95 16.39
C GLY A 155 -16.21 -18.47 16.58
N VAL A 156 -15.04 -19.11 16.55
CA VAL A 156 -14.88 -20.56 16.75
C VAL A 156 -15.18 -21.01 18.18
N GLU A 157 -14.98 -20.14 19.18
CA GLU A 157 -15.32 -20.43 20.59
C GLU A 157 -16.80 -20.34 20.90
N ILE A 158 -17.53 -19.45 20.22
CA ILE A 158 -18.97 -19.27 20.44
C ILE A 158 -19.76 -20.41 19.80
N VAL A 159 -19.25 -21.01 18.72
CA VAL A 159 -19.92 -22.10 18.00
C VAL A 159 -19.53 -23.48 18.53
N GLY A 160 -20.46 -24.43 18.42
CA GLY A 160 -20.19 -25.83 18.75
C GLY A 160 -19.16 -26.48 17.80
N PRO A 161 -18.53 -27.61 18.18
CA PRO A 161 -17.47 -28.26 17.41
C PRO A 161 -17.82 -28.56 15.95
N ALA A 162 -19.08 -28.93 15.67
CA ALA A 162 -19.57 -29.25 14.35
C ALA A 162 -19.63 -28.03 13.40
N GLN A 163 -19.74 -26.81 13.93
CA GLN A 163 -19.95 -25.58 13.14
C GLN A 163 -18.69 -24.72 13.00
N ARG A 164 -17.56 -25.13 13.60
CA ARG A 164 -16.30 -24.37 13.59
C ARG A 164 -15.79 -24.07 12.19
N VAL A 165 -15.87 -25.04 11.28
CA VAL A 165 -15.44 -24.89 9.89
C VAL A 165 -16.30 -23.84 9.17
N PHE A 166 -17.62 -23.90 9.35
CA PHE A 166 -18.54 -22.93 8.74
C PHE A 166 -18.29 -21.51 9.27
N SER A 167 -18.11 -21.34 10.58
CA SER A 167 -17.79 -20.04 11.19
C SER A 167 -16.48 -19.46 10.64
N GLY A 168 -15.45 -20.29 10.44
CA GLY A 168 -14.19 -19.85 9.84
C GLY A 168 -14.34 -19.36 8.41
N ILE A 169 -15.12 -20.08 7.59
CA ILE A 169 -15.39 -19.70 6.20
C ILE A 169 -16.16 -18.37 6.12
N VAL A 170 -17.15 -18.14 6.99
CA VAL A 170 -17.94 -16.90 7.02
C VAL A 170 -17.06 -15.66 7.26
N ILE A 171 -16.05 -15.77 8.12
CA ILE A 171 -15.12 -14.65 8.40
C ILE A 171 -14.25 -14.31 7.18
N GLU A 172 -13.80 -15.31 6.43
CA GLU A 172 -13.01 -15.09 5.21
C GLU A 172 -13.84 -14.46 4.08
N TYR A 173 -15.14 -14.72 4.01
CA TYR A 173 -16.02 -14.04 3.06
C TYR A 173 -16.05 -12.52 3.27
N PHE A 174 -16.09 -12.05 4.52
CA PHE A 174 -16.03 -10.61 4.82
C PHE A 174 -14.74 -9.98 4.30
N PHE A 175 -13.61 -10.71 4.37
CA PHE A 175 -12.36 -10.25 3.81
C PHE A 175 -12.40 -10.18 2.27
N ALA A 176 -12.96 -11.21 1.62
CA ALA A 176 -13.06 -11.26 0.16
C ALA A 176 -13.95 -10.16 -0.44
N PHE A 177 -15.07 -9.80 0.22
CA PHE A 177 -15.94 -8.71 -0.23
C PHE A 177 -15.37 -7.31 0.07
N GLY A 178 -14.44 -7.21 1.02
CA GLY A 178 -13.84 -5.93 1.42
C GLY A 178 -12.64 -5.48 0.59
N TYR A 179 -12.08 -6.37 -0.25
CA TYR A 179 -10.96 -6.07 -1.16
C TYR A 179 -11.47 -5.54 -2.50
#